data_AF-A0AAV4E1Q7-F1
#
_entry.id   AF-A0AAV4E1Q7-F1
#
_cell.length_a   1.000
_cell.length_b   1.000
_cell.length_c   1.000
_cell.angle_alpha   90.00
_cell.angle_beta   90.00
_cell.angle_gamma   90.00
#
_symmetry.space_group_name_H-M   'P 1'
#
loop_
_entity.id
_entity.type
_entity.pdbx_description
1 polymer ?
#
loop_
_entity_poly.entity_id
_entity_poly.type
_entity_poly.pdbx_seq_one_letter_code
_entity_poly.pdbx_strand_id
1 'polypeptide(L)'
;MHFKTYEWNDHKKFIALSNLITGDILKTLHEQSPEGQNHESLKSALFTKYKCTAQEYHRSFRQAIPLDHKTKEFVTRLELLLDPWLELKNCKEKTFDLLRDLMLREQVYNSLNERIVTFVKERKPKDVQAVKTIVNNYCEVQHQSTRNLERLVGNNTVRNRAVAGFQKEGKMLGRELWYPRTSR
;
A
#
# COMPACT_ATOMS: atom_id res chain seq x y z
N MET A 1 -30.88 -12.21 8.02
CA MET A 1 -31.76 -11.06 7.68
C MET A 1 -32.65 -10.56 8.83
N HIS A 2 -32.62 -11.14 10.04
CA HIS A 2 -33.54 -10.75 11.13
C HIS A 2 -33.15 -9.53 11.99
N PHE A 3 -31.91 -9.04 11.91
CA PHE A 3 -31.45 -7.92 12.76
C PHE A 3 -32.05 -6.55 12.38
N LYS A 4 -32.44 -6.36 11.11
CA LYS A 4 -33.07 -5.11 10.64
C LYS A 4 -34.56 -5.03 10.96
N THR A 5 -35.22 -6.16 11.20
CA THR A 5 -36.68 -6.22 11.37
C THR A 5 -37.13 -6.05 12.82
N TYR A 6 -36.23 -6.23 13.79
CA TYR A 6 -36.58 -6.25 15.22
C TYR A 6 -35.99 -5.09 16.06
N GLU A 7 -35.37 -4.08 15.43
CA GLU A 7 -34.74 -2.93 16.15
C GLU A 7 -33.87 -3.33 17.35
N TRP A 8 -33.02 -4.34 17.19
CA TRP A 8 -32.18 -4.80 18.29
C TRP A 8 -31.17 -3.72 18.67
N ASN A 9 -31.08 -3.41 19.97
CA ASN A 9 -30.01 -2.58 20.52
C ASN A 9 -28.63 -3.22 20.22
N ASP A 10 -27.60 -2.41 20.00
CA ASP A 10 -26.27 -2.88 19.59
C ASP A 10 -25.65 -3.85 20.59
N HIS A 11 -25.97 -3.68 21.88
CA HIS A 11 -25.56 -4.62 22.94
C HIS A 11 -26.19 -6.02 22.79
N LYS A 12 -27.45 -6.10 22.35
CA LYS A 12 -28.15 -7.38 22.10
C LYS A 12 -27.63 -8.05 20.83
N LYS A 13 -27.32 -7.26 19.79
CA LYS A 13 -26.69 -7.76 18.56
C LYS A 13 -25.31 -8.33 18.86
N PHE A 14 -24.53 -7.65 19.69
CA PHE A 14 -23.21 -8.09 20.13
C PHE A 14 -23.28 -9.45 20.82
N ILE A 15 -24.14 -9.61 21.84
CA ILE A 15 -24.29 -10.87 22.59
C ILE A 15 -24.72 -12.03 21.67
N ALA A 16 -25.68 -11.79 20.77
CA ALA A 16 -26.12 -12.85 19.86
C ALA A 16 -25.03 -13.27 18.87
N LEU A 17 -24.24 -12.32 18.37
CA LEU A 17 -23.13 -12.63 17.48
C LEU A 17 -21.95 -13.26 18.23
N SER A 18 -21.61 -12.79 19.44
CA SER A 18 -20.53 -13.39 20.24
C SER A 18 -20.82 -14.84 20.57
N ASN A 19 -22.09 -15.20 20.79
CA ASN A 19 -22.49 -16.59 21.02
C ASN A 19 -22.40 -17.47 19.76
N LEU A 20 -22.49 -16.88 18.56
CA LEU A 20 -22.40 -17.60 17.30
C LEU A 20 -20.96 -17.78 16.82
N ILE A 21 -20.05 -16.90 17.26
CA ILE A 21 -18.65 -16.89 16.83
C ILE A 21 -17.85 -17.81 17.76
N THR A 22 -17.08 -18.72 17.18
CA THR A 22 -16.22 -19.65 17.90
C THR A 22 -14.75 -19.44 17.55
N GLY A 23 -13.85 -19.79 18.48
CA GLY A 23 -12.41 -19.84 18.23
C GLY A 23 -11.65 -18.54 18.47
N ASP A 24 -10.63 -18.28 17.66
CA ASP A 24 -9.63 -17.22 17.91
C ASP A 24 -10.20 -15.80 17.86
N ILE A 25 -11.33 -15.60 17.19
CA ILE A 25 -12.01 -14.30 17.11
C ILE A 25 -12.60 -13.92 18.47
N LEU A 26 -13.13 -14.91 19.20
CA LEU A 26 -13.65 -14.73 20.55
C LEU A 26 -12.52 -14.44 21.56
N LYS A 27 -11.35 -15.07 21.37
CA LYS A 27 -10.16 -14.78 22.19
C LYS A 27 -9.72 -13.32 22.05
N THR A 28 -9.58 -12.85 20.81
CA THR A 28 -9.24 -11.43 20.55
C THR A 28 -10.29 -10.45 21.08
N LEU A 29 -11.55 -10.89 21.17
CA LEU A 29 -12.65 -10.08 21.70
C LEU A 29 -12.62 -10.01 23.23
N HIS A 30 -12.33 -11.12 23.91
CA HIS A 30 -12.21 -11.17 25.37
C HIS A 30 -10.97 -10.42 25.87
N GLU A 31 -9.92 -10.34 25.04
CA GLU A 31 -8.74 -9.50 25.30
C GLU A 31 -9.04 -8.00 25.16
N GLN A 32 -10.09 -7.62 24.42
CA GLN A 32 -10.55 -6.23 24.33
C GLN A 32 -11.32 -5.81 25.59
N SER A 33 -11.01 -4.59 26.08
CA SER A 33 -11.67 -3.97 27.24
C SER A 33 -13.21 -3.98 27.12
N PRO A 34 -13.95 -4.19 28.23
CA PRO A 34 -15.41 -4.28 28.23
C PRO A 34 -16.13 -3.03 27.68
N GLU A 35 -15.50 -1.85 27.75
CA GLU A 35 -16.07 -0.62 27.18
C GLU A 35 -15.93 -0.53 25.64
N GLY A 36 -15.15 -1.42 25.02
CA GLY A 36 -14.95 -1.51 23.57
C GLY A 36 -15.80 -2.59 22.88
N GLN A 37 -16.68 -3.27 23.62
CA GLN A 37 -17.49 -4.40 23.16
C GLN A 37 -18.75 -3.93 22.42
N ASN A 38 -18.54 -3.36 21.24
CA ASN A 38 -19.60 -2.91 20.35
C ASN A 38 -19.78 -3.87 19.18
N HIS A 39 -20.98 -3.91 18.61
CA HIS A 39 -21.28 -4.69 17.41
C HIS A 39 -20.35 -4.36 16.22
N GLU A 40 -19.93 -3.11 16.10
CA GLU A 40 -19.00 -2.68 15.05
C GLU A 40 -17.56 -3.18 15.26
N SER A 41 -17.08 -3.29 16.51
CA SER A 41 -15.75 -3.87 16.78
C SER A 41 -15.72 -5.37 16.54
N LEU A 42 -16.82 -6.07 16.86
CA LEU A 42 -16.97 -7.49 16.55
C LEU A 42 -16.98 -7.75 15.03
N LYS A 43 -17.74 -6.93 14.28
CA LYS A 43 -17.73 -6.98 12.81
C LYS A 43 -16.35 -6.71 12.23
N SER A 44 -15.64 -5.68 12.71
CA SER A 44 -14.31 -5.36 12.17
C SER A 44 -13.28 -6.44 12.48
N ALA A 45 -13.33 -7.04 13.67
CA ALA A 45 -12.50 -8.19 14.04
C ALA A 45 -12.79 -9.41 13.14
N LEU A 46 -14.07 -9.70 12.88
CA LEU A 46 -14.48 -10.73 11.93
C LEU A 46 -13.95 -10.47 10.52
N PHE A 47 -14.16 -9.26 9.98
CA PHE A 47 -13.68 -8.90 8.65
C PHE A 47 -12.16 -8.96 8.54
N THR A 48 -11.44 -8.63 9.61
CA THR A 48 -9.97 -8.74 9.67
C THR A 48 -9.53 -10.20 9.66
N LYS A 49 -10.14 -11.05 10.49
CA LYS A 49 -9.81 -12.48 10.58
C LYS A 49 -10.13 -13.25 9.30
N TYR A 50 -11.28 -12.98 8.69
CA TYR A 50 -11.68 -13.60 7.42
C TYR A 50 -11.12 -12.87 6.19
N LYS A 51 -10.18 -11.93 6.36
CA LYS A 51 -9.47 -11.29 5.25
C LYS A 51 -10.39 -10.58 4.26
N CYS A 52 -11.57 -10.15 4.70
CA CYS A 52 -12.59 -9.52 3.85
C CYS A 52 -12.29 -8.04 3.56
N THR A 53 -11.04 -7.66 3.36
CA THR A 53 -10.65 -6.29 3.02
C THR A 53 -10.36 -6.19 1.53
N ALA A 54 -10.73 -5.07 0.89
CA ALA A 54 -10.50 -4.85 -0.54
C ALA A 54 -9.05 -5.09 -0.98
N GLN A 55 -8.07 -4.79 -0.12
CA GLN A 55 -6.65 -5.02 -0.41
C GLN A 55 -6.26 -6.50 -0.38
N GLU A 56 -6.91 -7.31 0.46
CA GLU A 56 -6.56 -8.72 0.61
C GLU A 56 -7.22 -9.56 -0.49
N TYR A 57 -8.43 -9.23 -0.91
CA TYR A 57 -9.03 -9.78 -2.14
C TYR A 57 -8.16 -9.46 -3.36
N HIS A 58 -7.70 -8.21 -3.47
CA HIS A 58 -6.80 -7.77 -4.53
C HIS A 58 -5.47 -8.52 -4.54
N ARG A 59 -4.81 -8.63 -3.38
CA ARG A 59 -3.58 -9.40 -3.21
C ARG A 59 -3.79 -10.86 -3.59
N SER A 60 -4.89 -11.46 -3.12
CA SER A 60 -5.24 -12.85 -3.41
C SER A 60 -5.53 -13.07 -4.90
N PHE A 61 -6.17 -12.11 -5.57
CA PHE A 61 -6.39 -12.14 -7.02
C PHE A 61 -5.08 -12.11 -7.81
N ARG A 62 -4.14 -11.24 -7.44
CA ARG A 62 -2.83 -11.14 -8.12
C ARG A 62 -1.90 -12.32 -7.85
N GLN A 63 -1.98 -12.88 -6.64
CA GLN A 63 -1.17 -14.03 -6.22
C GLN A 63 -1.85 -15.37 -6.51
N ALA A 64 -3.02 -15.36 -7.15
CA ALA A 64 -3.75 -16.59 -7.48
C ALA A 64 -2.95 -17.39 -8.52
N ILE A 65 -2.47 -18.55 -8.11
CA ILE A 65 -1.82 -19.54 -8.98
C ILE A 65 -2.85 -20.65 -9.26
N PRO A 66 -2.97 -21.15 -10.50
CA PRO A 66 -3.84 -22.27 -10.79
C PRO A 66 -3.42 -23.51 -9.99
N LEU A 67 -4.38 -24.14 -9.30
CA LEU A 67 -4.18 -25.48 -8.75
C LEU A 67 -4.52 -26.47 -9.87
N ASP A 68 -3.56 -27.31 -10.25
CA ASP A 68 -3.68 -28.47 -11.14
C ASP A 68 -4.62 -28.31 -12.34
N HIS A 69 -4.07 -27.91 -13.50
CA HIS A 69 -4.63 -28.02 -14.87
C HIS A 69 -6.13 -27.66 -15.11
N LYS A 70 -6.85 -27.19 -14.10
CA LYS A 70 -8.29 -26.94 -14.06
C LYS A 70 -8.51 -25.45 -14.27
N THR A 71 -8.33 -25.04 -15.51
CA THR A 71 -8.45 -23.63 -15.91
C THR A 71 -9.86 -23.07 -15.67
N LYS A 72 -10.92 -23.90 -15.77
CA LYS A 72 -12.30 -23.46 -15.56
C LYS A 72 -12.58 -23.05 -14.11
N GLU A 73 -12.21 -23.90 -13.14
CA GLU A 73 -12.37 -23.60 -11.71
C GLU A 73 -11.50 -22.41 -11.28
N PHE A 74 -10.33 -22.26 -11.89
CA PHE A 74 -9.45 -21.11 -11.66
C PHE A 74 -10.09 -19.79 -12.11
N VAL A 75 -10.71 -19.74 -13.29
CA VAL A 75 -11.40 -18.54 -13.78
C VAL A 75 -12.58 -18.17 -12.88
N THR A 76 -13.41 -19.13 -12.49
CA THR A 76 -14.51 -18.88 -11.54
C THR A 76 -14.00 -18.37 -10.19
N ARG A 77 -12.86 -18.87 -9.72
CA ARG A 77 -12.23 -18.34 -8.50
C ARG A 77 -11.71 -16.91 -8.67
N LEU A 78 -11.15 -16.57 -9.84
CA LEU A 78 -10.72 -15.21 -10.14
C LEU A 78 -11.91 -14.24 -10.18
N GLU A 79 -13.03 -14.66 -10.78
CA GLU A 79 -14.28 -13.89 -10.80
C GLU A 79 -14.78 -13.64 -9.36
N LEU A 80 -14.80 -14.70 -8.53
CA LEU A 80 -15.21 -14.61 -7.12
C LEU A 80 -14.30 -13.69 -6.27
N LEU A 81 -13.05 -13.47 -6.68
CA LEU A 81 -12.15 -12.52 -6.00
C LEU A 81 -12.28 -11.10 -6.55
N LEU A 82 -12.59 -10.96 -7.85
CA LEU A 82 -12.70 -9.68 -8.55
C LEU A 82 -13.98 -8.94 -8.17
N ASP A 83 -15.12 -9.63 -8.18
CA ASP A 83 -16.43 -8.99 -7.91
C ASP A 83 -16.49 -8.33 -6.52
N PRO A 84 -16.17 -9.03 -5.41
CA PRO A 84 -16.14 -8.41 -4.09
C PRO A 84 -15.09 -7.30 -3.96
N TRP A 85 -13.97 -7.40 -4.69
CA TRP A 85 -12.96 -6.35 -4.69
C TRP A 85 -13.50 -5.04 -5.27
N LEU A 86 -14.22 -5.11 -6.39
CA LEU A 86 -14.85 -3.95 -7.03
C LEU A 86 -15.97 -3.36 -6.17
N GLU A 87 -16.78 -4.22 -5.54
CA GLU A 87 -17.84 -3.81 -4.62
C GLU A 87 -17.29 -3.08 -3.39
N LEU A 88 -16.26 -3.63 -2.74
CA LEU A 88 -15.64 -3.03 -1.54
C LEU A 88 -14.89 -1.73 -1.84
N LYS A 89 -14.45 -1.50 -3.08
CA LYS A 89 -13.88 -0.22 -3.52
C LYS A 89 -14.95 0.83 -3.79
N ASN A 90 -16.23 0.56 -3.50
CA ASN A 90 -17.36 1.44 -3.76
C ASN A 90 -17.45 1.88 -5.24
N CYS A 91 -16.98 1.03 -6.16
CA CYS A 91 -17.19 1.24 -7.59
C CYS A 91 -18.64 0.82 -7.91
N LYS A 92 -19.61 1.60 -7.43
CA LYS A 92 -21.05 1.35 -7.63
C LYS A 92 -21.43 1.38 -9.10
N GLU A 93 -20.72 2.19 -9.87
CA GLU A 93 -20.75 2.17 -11.32
C GLU A 93 -19.55 1.34 -11.76
N LYS A 94 -19.79 0.19 -12.39
CA LYS A 94 -18.75 -0.68 -12.97
C LYS A 94 -18.10 -0.01 -14.20
N THR A 95 -17.65 1.23 -14.03
CA THR A 95 -17.12 2.08 -15.09
C THR A 95 -15.69 1.68 -15.37
N PHE A 96 -15.38 1.44 -16.64
CA PHE A 96 -14.04 1.07 -17.11
C PHE A 96 -12.96 2.04 -16.60
N ASP A 97 -13.26 3.33 -16.51
CA ASP A 97 -12.31 4.36 -16.07
C ASP A 97 -11.85 4.17 -14.62
N LEU A 98 -12.74 3.74 -13.72
CA LEU A 98 -12.41 3.45 -12.32
C LEU A 98 -11.50 2.23 -12.21
N LEU A 99 -11.78 1.18 -12.99
CA LEU A 99 -10.94 -0.01 -13.04
C LEU A 99 -9.55 0.33 -13.60
N ARG A 100 -9.49 1.14 -14.67
CA ARG A 100 -8.24 1.63 -15.26
C ARG A 100 -7.43 2.42 -14.25
N ASP A 101 -8.06 3.34 -13.53
CA ASP A 101 -7.41 4.15 -12.51
C ASP A 101 -6.88 3.31 -11.34
N LEU A 102 -7.65 2.31 -10.88
CA LEU A 102 -7.22 1.37 -9.84
C LEU A 102 -6.00 0.54 -10.28
N MET A 103 -6.03 -0.02 -11.49
CA MET A 103 -4.92 -0.79 -12.03
C MET A 103 -3.65 0.04 -12.23
N LEU A 104 -3.79 1.28 -12.70
CA LEU A 104 -2.67 2.19 -12.88
C LEU A 104 -2.04 2.59 -11.54
N ARG A 105 -2.85 2.92 -10.52
CA ARG A 105 -2.32 3.22 -9.17
C ARG A 105 -1.56 2.04 -8.59
N GLU A 106 -2.11 0.84 -8.72
CA GLU A 106 -1.46 -0.39 -8.29
C GLU A 106 -0.08 -0.54 -8.94
N GLN A 107 0.00 -0.43 -10.27
CA GLN A 107 1.26 -0.61 -10.98
C GLN A 107 2.30 0.44 -10.56
N VAL A 108 1.87 1.68 -10.34
CA VAL A 108 2.73 2.74 -9.82
C VAL A 108 3.27 2.37 -8.45
N TYR A 109 2.45 1.90 -7.51
CA TYR A 109 2.91 1.47 -6.19
C TYR A 109 3.89 0.30 -6.25
N ASN A 110 3.71 -0.65 -7.16
CA ASN A 110 4.63 -1.77 -7.31
C ASN A 110 5.97 -1.38 -7.94
N SER A 111 5.99 -0.29 -8.72
CA SER A 111 7.20 0.21 -9.39
C SER A 111 8.07 1.14 -8.54
N LEU A 112 7.49 1.74 -7.49
CA LEU A 112 8.16 2.75 -6.67
C LEU A 112 8.87 2.12 -5.45
N ASN A 113 9.92 2.80 -4.98
CA ASN A 113 10.60 2.43 -3.74
C ASN A 113 9.63 2.54 -2.54
N GLU A 114 9.70 1.59 -1.61
CA GLU A 114 8.85 1.47 -0.42
C GLU A 114 8.71 2.79 0.36
N ARG A 115 9.79 3.56 0.50
CA ARG A 115 9.76 4.88 1.17
C ARG A 115 8.82 5.88 0.49
N ILE A 116 8.81 5.90 -0.84
CA ILE A 116 7.93 6.77 -1.64
C ILE A 116 6.49 6.24 -1.55
N VAL A 117 6.31 4.93 -1.60
CA VAL A 117 5.00 4.28 -1.48
C VAL A 117 4.34 4.62 -0.14
N THR A 118 5.08 4.56 0.97
CA THR A 118 4.58 4.93 2.30
C THR A 118 4.14 6.40 2.33
N PHE A 119 4.98 7.31 1.83
CA PHE A 119 4.66 8.74 1.73
C PHE A 119 3.40 9.03 0.90
N VAL A 120 3.21 8.31 -0.21
CA VAL A 120 2.01 8.47 -1.04
C VAL A 120 0.78 7.88 -0.35
N LYS A 121 0.90 6.72 0.31
CA LYS A 121 -0.19 6.06 1.03
C LYS A 121 -0.71 6.91 2.20
N GLU A 122 0.18 7.59 2.93
CA GLU A 122 -0.19 8.51 4.01
C GLU A 122 -1.14 9.62 3.53
N ARG A 123 -0.97 10.08 2.28
CA ARG A 123 -1.76 11.17 1.69
C ARG A 123 -3.08 10.73 1.05
N LYS A 124 -3.37 9.41 1.03
CA LYS A 124 -4.64 8.83 0.54
C LYS A 124 -5.16 9.44 -0.78
N PRO A 125 -4.39 9.39 -1.89
CA PRO A 125 -4.77 10.02 -3.15
C PRO A 125 -6.01 9.34 -3.78
N LYS A 126 -6.94 10.18 -4.27
CA LYS A 126 -8.21 9.74 -4.86
C LYS A 126 -8.07 9.22 -6.30
N ASP A 127 -7.08 9.71 -7.04
CA ASP A 127 -6.92 9.51 -8.49
C ASP A 127 -5.43 9.31 -8.88
N VAL A 128 -5.14 8.69 -10.03
CA VAL A 128 -3.79 8.53 -10.58
C VAL A 128 -3.08 9.88 -10.76
N GLN A 129 -3.77 10.94 -11.19
CA GLN A 129 -3.10 12.24 -11.37
C GLN A 129 -2.62 12.80 -10.04
N ALA A 130 -3.40 12.60 -8.97
CA ALA A 130 -2.98 12.99 -7.62
C ALA A 130 -1.73 12.20 -7.17
N VAL A 131 -1.67 10.89 -7.48
CA VAL A 131 -0.47 10.07 -7.22
C VAL A 131 0.74 10.65 -7.95
N LYS A 132 0.61 10.95 -9.25
CA LYS A 132 1.68 11.52 -10.07
C LYS A 132 2.21 12.82 -9.49
N THR A 133 1.34 13.75 -9.12
CA THR A 133 1.74 15.04 -8.54
C THR A 133 2.50 14.86 -7.23
N ILE A 134 2.03 13.98 -6.34
CA ILE A 134 2.70 13.73 -5.05
C ILE A 134 4.08 13.12 -5.26
N VAL A 135 4.21 12.16 -6.17
CA VAL A 135 5.49 11.51 -6.49
C VAL A 135 6.47 12.51 -7.09
N ASN A 136 6.02 13.34 -8.04
CA ASN A 136 6.86 14.38 -8.65
C ASN A 136 7.35 15.37 -7.61
N ASN A 137 6.47 15.87 -6.73
CA ASN A 137 6.86 16.79 -5.67
C ASN A 137 7.89 16.16 -4.71
N TYR A 138 7.74 14.87 -4.38
CA TYR A 138 8.72 14.16 -3.56
C TYR A 138 10.08 14.05 -4.26
N CYS A 139 10.09 13.69 -5.54
CA CYS A 139 11.30 13.63 -6.35
C CYS A 139 11.96 15.00 -6.45
N GLU A 140 11.22 16.08 -6.70
CA GLU A 140 11.77 17.44 -6.79
C GLU A 140 12.45 17.87 -5.49
N VAL A 141 11.83 17.61 -4.34
CA VAL A 141 12.42 17.91 -3.02
C VAL A 141 13.71 17.10 -2.80
N GLN A 142 13.71 15.82 -3.15
CA GLN A 142 14.91 14.97 -3.04
C GLN A 142 16.05 15.43 -3.97
N HIS A 143 15.72 15.80 -5.22
CA HIS A 143 16.70 16.33 -6.17
C HIS A 143 17.23 17.70 -5.76
N GLN A 144 16.41 18.56 -5.14
CA GLN A 144 16.88 19.85 -4.63
C GLN A 144 17.79 19.66 -3.41
N SER A 145 17.46 18.74 -2.49
CA SER A 145 18.28 18.46 -1.31
C SER A 145 19.66 17.91 -1.69
N THR A 146 19.70 16.95 -2.62
CA THR A 146 20.97 16.40 -3.16
C THR A 146 21.80 17.44 -3.88
N ARG A 147 21.21 18.27 -4.75
CA ARG A 147 21.91 19.39 -5.41
C ARG A 147 22.46 20.42 -4.42
N ASN A 148 21.73 20.72 -3.34
CA ASN A 148 22.18 21.67 -2.33
C ASN A 148 23.36 21.10 -1.51
N LEU A 149 23.32 19.81 -1.18
CA LEU A 149 24.46 19.10 -0.56
C LEU A 149 25.70 19.12 -1.47
N GLU A 150 25.55 18.82 -2.76
CA GLU A 150 26.66 18.88 -3.72
C GLU A 150 27.25 20.30 -3.83
N ARG A 151 26.42 21.34 -3.80
CA ARG A 151 26.90 22.74 -3.75
C ARG A 151 27.66 23.05 -2.48
N LEU A 152 27.20 22.57 -1.32
CA LEU A 152 27.89 22.79 -0.04
C LEU A 152 29.22 22.03 0.02
N VAL A 153 29.26 20.78 -0.44
CA VAL A 153 30.49 19.97 -0.52
C VAL A 153 31.45 20.55 -1.56
N GLY A 154 30.96 20.97 -2.72
CA GLY A 154 31.74 21.66 -3.75
C GLY A 154 32.34 22.97 -3.24
N ASN A 155 31.56 23.78 -2.52
CA ASN A 155 32.04 25.01 -1.90
C ASN A 155 33.07 24.74 -0.79
N ASN A 156 32.87 23.71 0.04
CA ASN A 156 33.88 23.31 1.03
C ASN A 156 35.15 22.72 0.40
N THR A 157 35.04 22.05 -0.76
CA THR A 157 36.21 21.52 -1.47
C THR A 157 37.00 22.64 -2.15
N VAL A 158 36.32 23.63 -2.73
CA VAL A 158 36.98 24.83 -3.28
C VAL A 158 37.61 25.68 -2.17
N ARG A 159 36.94 25.81 -1.02
CA ARG A 159 37.46 26.52 0.15
C ARG A 159 38.65 25.79 0.79
N ASN A 160 38.60 24.46 0.91
CA ASN A 160 39.73 23.64 1.36
C ASN A 160 40.87 23.58 0.32
N ARG A 161 40.58 23.70 -0.99
CA ARG A 161 41.61 23.82 -2.04
C ARG A 161 42.32 25.17 -2.01
N ALA A 162 41.64 26.25 -1.62
CA ALA A 162 42.26 27.55 -1.38
C ALA A 162 43.16 27.55 -0.12
N VAL A 163 42.89 26.68 0.86
CA VAL A 163 43.76 26.45 2.04
C VAL A 163 44.88 25.44 1.73
N ALA A 164 44.67 24.52 0.78
CA ALA A 164 45.65 23.52 0.34
C ALA A 164 46.49 23.97 -0.87
N GLY A 165 46.72 25.28 -1.02
CA GLY A 165 47.67 25.85 -1.97
C GLY A 165 49.14 25.62 -1.57
N PHE A 166 49.48 24.44 -1.06
CA PHE A 166 50.86 23.99 -0.79
C PHE A 166 50.89 22.46 -0.58
N GLN A 167 50.70 21.65 -1.63
CA GLN A 167 51.57 20.50 -1.85
C GLN A 167 51.40 19.91 -3.25
N LYS A 168 52.55 19.50 -3.78
CA LYS A 168 52.87 19.20 -5.17
C LYS A 168 52.27 17.88 -5.69
N GLU A 169 52.20 17.88 -7.03
CA GLU A 169 52.49 16.77 -7.95
C GLU A 169 51.56 15.54 -8.01
N GLY A 170 51.11 15.25 -9.24
CA GLY A 170 51.24 13.90 -9.76
C GLY A 170 49.95 13.12 -9.94
N LYS A 171 49.61 12.96 -11.22
CA LYS A 171 48.93 11.81 -11.87
C LYS A 171 47.52 12.05 -12.41
N MET A 172 47.56 11.99 -13.74
CA MET A 172 46.53 11.88 -14.75
C MET A 172 45.69 10.59 -14.63
N LEU A 173 44.43 10.75 -15.03
CA LEU A 173 43.55 9.86 -15.81
C LEU A 173 42.98 8.59 -15.16
N GLY A 174 41.64 8.60 -15.06
CA GLY A 174 40.79 7.44 -14.83
C GLY A 174 39.32 7.83 -14.72
N ARG A 175 38.72 8.34 -15.82
CA ARG A 175 37.26 8.47 -15.93
C ARG A 175 36.69 7.06 -16.16
N GLU A 176 36.12 6.45 -15.13
CA GLU A 176 35.22 5.31 -15.30
C GLU A 176 33.77 5.76 -15.09
N LEU A 177 32.99 5.45 -16.14
CA LEU A 177 31.59 5.77 -16.30
C LEU A 177 30.73 5.03 -15.28
N TRP A 178 29.80 5.76 -14.69
CA TRP A 178 28.59 5.21 -14.10
C TRP A 178 27.74 4.51 -15.16
N TYR A 179 27.56 3.20 -15.04
CA TYR A 179 26.35 2.50 -15.47
C TYR A 179 25.92 1.51 -14.37
N PRO A 180 24.62 1.46 -14.01
CA PRO A 180 24.13 0.48 -13.05
C PRO A 180 24.11 -0.91 -13.68
N ARG A 181 24.71 -1.86 -12.97
CA ARG A 181 24.71 -3.29 -13.25
C ARG A 181 23.26 -3.80 -13.18
N THR A 182 22.70 -4.18 -14.31
CA THR A 182 21.53 -5.06 -14.34
C THR A 182 21.99 -6.44 -13.88
N SER A 183 21.33 -6.98 -12.86
CA SER A 183 21.43 -8.39 -12.51
C SER A 183 20.05 -9.02 -12.62
N ARG A 184 20.09 -10.20 -13.26
CA ARG A 184 19.02 -11.14 -13.58
C ARG A 184 18.11 -11.49 -12.42
#